data_AF-A0A1M5GL70-F1
#
_entry.id   AF-A0A1M5GL70-F1
#
_cell.length_a   1.000
_cell.length_b   1.000
_cell.length_c   1.000
_cell.angle_alpha   90.00
_cell.angle_beta   90.00
_cell.angle_gamma   90.00
#
_symmetry.space_group_name_H-M   'P 1'
#
loop_
_entity.id
_entity.type
_entity.pdbx_description
1 polymer ?
#
loop_
_entity_poly.entity_id
_entity_poly.type
_entity_poly.pdbx_seq_one_letter_code
_entity_poly.pdbx_strand_id
1 'polypeptide(L)'
;MDYLKQFEDSNRLNTFEVITQTGLGKEGEHNFYIGIDALDKGQKSTFFKGLQSVIDSQNKNRRKNSDGFVGFDPAVTVHKADLTKFKNLIISKK
;
A
#
# COMPACT_ATOMS: atom_id res chain seq x y z
N MET A 1 9.91 10.38 -2.80
CA MET A 1 8.58 10.61 -2.20
C MET A 1 8.26 9.40 -1.36
N ASP A 2 8.27 9.54 -0.04
CA ASP A 2 7.81 8.49 0.86
C ASP A 2 6.50 8.97 1.49
N TYR A 3 5.39 8.64 0.82
CA TYR A 3 4.06 9.09 1.23
C TYR A 3 3.69 8.60 2.63
N LEU A 4 4.06 7.35 2.96
CA LEU A 4 3.76 6.76 4.25
C LEU A 4 4.46 7.54 5.36
N LYS A 5 5.76 7.79 5.21
CA LYS A 5 6.52 8.58 6.17
C LYS A 5 5.99 10.00 6.34
N GLN A 6 5.66 10.67 5.23
CA GLN A 6 5.07 12.02 5.28
C GLN A 6 3.71 12.02 6.01
N PHE A 7 2.91 10.99 5.81
CA PHE A 7 1.61 10.86 6.45
C PHE A 7 1.76 10.56 7.95
N GLU A 8 2.71 9.71 8.33
CA GLU A 8 3.08 9.44 9.72
C GLU A 8 3.49 10.72 10.44
N ASP A 9 4.44 11.47 9.88
CA ASP A 9 4.97 12.70 10.47
C ASP A 9 3.87 13.76 10.64
N SER A 10 3.03 13.93 9.62
CA SER A 10 1.95 14.92 9.62
C SER A 10 0.84 14.62 10.62
N ASN A 11 0.60 13.34 10.91
CA ASN A 11 -0.45 12.89 11.82
C ASN A 11 0.09 12.40 13.18
N ARG A 12 1.41 12.47 13.41
CA ARG A 12 2.10 11.96 14.60
C ARG A 12 1.78 10.50 14.90
N LEU A 13 1.76 9.68 13.85
CA LEU A 13 1.46 8.25 13.95
C LEU A 13 2.74 7.45 14.17
N ASN A 14 2.57 6.24 14.68
CA ASN A 14 3.63 5.23 14.61
C ASN A 14 3.82 4.78 13.16
N THR A 15 5.01 4.23 12.89
CA THR A 15 5.35 3.56 11.64
C THR A 15 4.28 2.58 11.18
N PHE A 16 3.87 2.69 9.92
CA PHE A 16 2.96 1.78 9.26
C PHE A 16 3.58 0.38 9.13
N GLU A 17 2.77 -0.64 9.42
CA GLU A 17 3.11 -2.02 9.05
C GLU A 17 2.82 -2.23 7.56
N VAL A 18 3.82 -2.66 6.80
CA VAL A 18 3.68 -2.98 5.38
C VAL A 18 4.01 -4.44 5.14
N ILE A 19 3.05 -5.19 4.61
CA ILE A 19 3.22 -6.59 4.26
C ILE A 19 3.31 -6.69 2.74
N THR A 20 4.37 -7.31 2.25
CA THR A 20 4.55 -7.59 0.83
C THR A 20 4.23 -9.05 0.55
N GLN A 21 3.37 -9.30 -0.42
CA GLN A 21 3.18 -10.64 -0.98
C GLN A 21 3.98 -10.75 -2.27
N THR A 22 4.71 -11.85 -2.43
CA THR A 22 5.49 -12.15 -3.64
C THR A 22 5.06 -13.48 -4.26
N GLY A 23 5.57 -13.80 -5.44
CA GLY A 23 5.34 -15.10 -6.08
C GLY A 23 3.88 -15.32 -6.47
N LEU A 24 3.24 -14.28 -7.03
CA LEU A 24 1.84 -14.32 -7.47
C LEU A 24 1.60 -15.08 -8.79
N GLY A 25 2.66 -15.64 -9.39
CA GLY A 25 2.60 -16.45 -10.61
C GLY A 25 3.33 -15.83 -11.80
N LYS A 26 3.73 -14.56 -11.72
CA LYS A 26 4.65 -13.91 -12.66
C LYS A 26 5.77 -13.20 -11.92
N GLU A 27 6.96 -13.20 -12.53
CA GLU A 27 8.12 -12.49 -12.00
C GLU A 27 7.84 -10.98 -11.95
N GLY A 28 8.10 -10.37 -10.78
CA GLY A 28 7.87 -8.93 -10.55
C GLY A 28 6.45 -8.55 -10.11
N GLU A 29 5.52 -9.50 -9.93
CA GLU A 29 4.20 -9.20 -9.35
C GLU A 29 4.24 -9.24 -7.82
N HIS A 30 3.76 -8.14 -7.22
CA HIS A 30 3.73 -7.95 -5.78
C HIS A 30 2.41 -7.33 -5.33
N ASN A 31 1.88 -7.79 -4.19
CA ASN A 31 0.86 -7.05 -3.45
C ASN A 31 1.48 -6.37 -2.24
N PHE A 32 0.99 -5.18 -1.91
CA PHE A 32 1.35 -4.47 -0.69
C PHE A 32 0.09 -4.28 0.16
N TYR A 33 0.17 -4.66 1.43
CA TYR A 33 -0.87 -4.43 2.42
C TYR A 33 -0.34 -3.48 3.48
N ILE A 34 -1.10 -2.43 3.78
CA ILE A 34 -0.71 -1.40 4.74
C ILE A 34 -1.68 -1.45 5.92
N GLY A 35 -1.14 -1.60 7.14
CA GLY A 35 -1.94 -1.64 8.37
C GLY A 35 -2.48 -0.27 8.74
N ILE A 36 -3.78 -0.05 8.59
CA ILE A 36 -4.44 1.25 8.84
C ILE A 36 -5.31 1.27 10.11
N ASP A 37 -5.11 0.31 11.02
CA ASP A 37 -5.95 0.15 12.21
C ASP A 37 -5.85 1.33 13.18
N ALA A 38 -4.72 2.02 13.19
CA ALA A 38 -4.47 3.21 14.01
C ALA A 38 -5.15 4.49 13.47
N LEU A 39 -5.70 4.46 12.25
CA LEU A 39 -6.30 5.64 11.63
C LEU A 39 -7.78 5.79 11.99
N ASP A 40 -8.19 7.00 12.35
CA ASP A 40 -9.60 7.34 12.46
C ASP A 40 -10.29 7.45 11.08
N LYS A 41 -11.63 7.61 11.07
CA LYS A 41 -12.41 7.68 9.83
C LYS A 41 -11.99 8.84 8.90
N GLY A 42 -11.66 9.99 9.46
CA GLY A 42 -11.20 11.16 8.71
C GLY A 42 -9.81 10.94 8.13
N GLN A 43 -8.90 10.40 8.95
CA GLN A 43 -7.55 10.04 8.54
C GLN A 43 -7.56 8.98 7.43
N LYS A 44 -8.41 7.94 7.51
CA LYS A 44 -8.55 6.93 6.44
C LYS A 44 -8.97 7.55 5.11
N SER A 45 -9.94 8.47 5.12
CA SER A 45 -10.38 9.18 3.91
C SER A 45 -9.25 9.99 3.28
N THR A 46 -8.50 10.74 4.08
CA THR A 46 -7.34 11.51 3.63
C THR A 46 -6.21 10.60 3.14
N PHE A 47 -5.99 9.47 3.84
CA PHE A 47 -4.98 8.48 3.48
C PHE A 47 -5.25 7.87 2.11
N PHE A 48 -6.49 7.42 1.85
CA PHE A 48 -6.85 6.83 0.56
C PHE A 48 -6.74 7.84 -0.59
N LYS A 49 -7.14 9.10 -0.38
CA LYS A 49 -6.99 10.15 -1.39
C LYS A 49 -5.51 10.44 -1.71
N GLY A 50 -4.67 10.53 -0.68
CA GLY A 50 -3.24 10.76 -0.87
C GLY A 50 -2.57 9.57 -1.56
N LEU A 51 -2.91 8.34 -1.17
CA LEU A 51 -2.39 7.13 -1.79
C LEU A 51 -2.79 7.06 -3.27
N GLN A 52 -4.06 7.34 -3.60
CA GLN A 52 -4.52 7.39 -4.99
C GLN A 52 -3.72 8.41 -5.81
N SER A 53 -3.49 9.62 -5.28
CA SER A 53 -2.70 10.66 -5.97
C SER A 53 -1.26 10.21 -6.27
N VAL A 54 -0.62 9.53 -5.32
CA VAL A 54 0.74 8.97 -5.49
C VAL A 54 0.75 7.88 -6.57
N ILE A 55 -0.25 7.01 -6.57
CA ILE A 55 -0.40 5.93 -7.55
C ILE A 55 -0.67 6.51 -8.94
N ASP A 56 -1.56 7.48 -9.07
CA ASP A 56 -1.85 8.15 -10.34
C ASP A 56 -0.59 8.82 -10.90
N SER A 57 0.19 9.48 -10.04
CA SER A 57 1.47 10.09 -10.42
C SER A 57 2.48 9.02 -10.88
N GLN A 58 2.62 7.91 -10.16
CA GLN A 58 3.49 6.80 -10.57
C GLN A 58 3.05 6.24 -11.92
N ASN A 59 1.77 5.90 -12.07
CA ASN A 59 1.23 5.29 -13.29
C ASN A 59 1.29 6.24 -14.49
N LYS A 60 1.17 7.55 -14.28
CA LYS A 60 1.32 8.57 -15.32
C LYS A 60 2.77 8.74 -15.78
N ASN A 61 3.71 8.69 -14.83
CA ASN A 61 5.13 8.92 -15.10
C ASN A 61 5.92 7.63 -15.40
N ARG A 62 5.28 6.46 -15.33
CA ARG A 62 5.90 5.16 -15.61
C ARG A 62 6.42 5.07 -17.04
N ARG A 63 7.55 4.41 -17.24
CA ARG A 63 8.01 4.01 -18.57
C ARG A 63 7.16 2.84 -19.06
N LYS A 64 6.32 3.09 -20.07
CA LYS A 64 5.27 2.16 -20.51
C LYS A 64 5.77 0.73 -20.84
N ASN A 65 7.03 0.59 -21.24
CA ASN A 65 7.61 -0.67 -21.73
C ASN A 65 8.55 -1.36 -20.72
N SER A 66 8.83 -0.76 -19.56
CA SER A 66 9.75 -1.33 -18.55
C SER A 66 9.20 -1.33 -17.14
N ASP A 67 8.31 -0.38 -16.82
CA ASP A 67 7.82 -0.19 -15.46
C ASP A 67 6.44 -0.82 -15.30
N GLY A 68 6.24 -1.47 -14.15
CA GLY A 68 4.97 -2.03 -13.74
C GLY A 68 3.88 -0.98 -13.55
N PHE A 69 2.64 -1.47 -13.47
CA PHE A 69 1.47 -0.67 -13.11
C PHE A 69 1.10 -0.94 -11.66
N VAL A 70 0.71 0.10 -10.93
CA VAL A 70 0.22 -0.04 -9.55
C VAL A 70 -1.30 0.11 -9.54
N GLY A 71 -1.99 -0.95 -9.12
CA GLY A 71 -3.44 -0.92 -8.91
C GLY A 71 -3.78 -0.61 -7.46
N PHE A 72 -4.86 0.15 -7.26
CA PHE A 72 -5.46 0.37 -5.94
C PHE A 72 -6.97 0.52 -6.09
N ASP A 73 -7.72 -0.21 -5.27
CA ASP A 73 -9.16 -0.11 -5.15
C ASP A 73 -9.51 0.24 -3.69
N PRO A 74 -9.95 1.48 -3.41
CA PRO A 74 -10.29 1.89 -2.04
C PRO A 74 -11.54 1.19 -1.49
N ALA A 75 -12.34 0.51 -2.32
CA ALA A 75 -13.48 -0.29 -1.86
C ALA A 75 -13.06 -1.66 -1.32
N VAL A 76 -11.83 -2.10 -1.63
CA VAL A 76 -11.30 -3.39 -1.19
C VAL A 76 -10.49 -3.20 0.09
N THR A 77 -10.95 -3.80 1.18
CA THR A 77 -10.21 -3.89 2.44
C THR A 77 -9.89 -5.36 2.72
N VAL A 78 -8.61 -5.64 3.02
CA VAL A 78 -8.15 -6.97 3.40
C VAL A 78 -7.99 -7.02 4.91
N HIS A 79 -8.61 -8.02 5.56
CA HIS A 79 -8.49 -8.19 7.00
C HIS A 79 -7.35 -9.15 7.34
N LYS A 80 -6.86 -9.08 8.58
CA LYS A 80 -5.79 -9.97 9.07
C LYS A 80 -6.12 -11.46 8.92
N ALA A 81 -7.40 -11.83 9.05
CA ALA A 81 -7.88 -13.19 8.84
C ALA A 81 -7.81 -13.67 7.38
N ASP A 82 -7.72 -12.75 6.42
CA ASP A 82 -7.53 -13.07 5.00
C ASP A 82 -6.06 -13.28 4.67
N LEU A 83 -5.17 -12.52 5.34
CA LEU A 83 -3.72 -12.66 5.16
C LEU A 83 -3.21 -14.06 5.52
N THR A 84 -3.83 -14.73 6.49
CA THR A 84 -3.45 -16.12 6.85
C THR A 84 -3.69 -17.13 5.74
N LYS A 85 -4.53 -16.79 4.76
CA LYS A 85 -4.82 -17.62 3.58
C LYS A 85 -3.78 -17.38 2.47
N PHE A 86 -3.01 -16.31 2.55
CA PHE A 86 -2.02 -15.95 1.54
C PHE A 86 -0.67 -16.60 1.82
N LYS A 87 -0.03 -17.09 0.76
CA LYS A 87 1.33 -17.61 0.79
C LYS A 87 2.32 -16.49 0.46
N ASN A 88 3.59 -16.67 0.84
CA ASN A 88 4.71 -15.79 0.49
C ASN A 88 4.56 -14.34 0.98
N LEU A 89 4.07 -14.19 2.22
CA LEU A 89 4.01 -12.89 2.89
C LEU A 89 5.34 -12.57 3.57
N ILE A 90 5.84 -11.36 3.34
CA ILE A 90 7.03 -10.79 3.98
C ILE A 90 6.59 -9.54 4.73
N ILE A 91 6.79 -9.52 6.05
CA ILE A 91 6.45 -8.37 6.89
C ILE A 91 7.64 -7.41 6.88
N SER A 92 7.42 -6.18 6.44
CA SER A 92 8.38 -5.09 6.51
C SER A 92 7.85 -4.01 7.45
N LYS A 93 8.61 -3.71 8.51
CA LYS A 93 8.44 -2.48 9.28
C LYS A 93 9.44 -1.49 8.71
N LYS A 94 8.97 -0.38 8.15
CA LYS A 94 9.82 0.62 7.52
C LYS A 94 9.95 1.87 8.35
#